data_AF-A0A258S403-F1
#
_entry.id   AF-A0A258S403-F1
#
_cell.length_a   1.000
_cell.length_b   1.000
_cell.length_c   1.000
_cell.angle_alpha   90.00
_cell.angle_beta   90.00
_cell.angle_gamma   90.00
#
_symmetry.space_group_name_H-M   'P 1'
#
loop_
_entity.id
_entity.type
_entity.pdbx_description
1 polymer ?
#
loop_
_entity_poly.entity_id
_entity_poly.type
_entity_poly.pdbx_seq_one_letter_code
_entity_poly.pdbx_strand_id
1 'polypeptide(L)'
;RVEYDVGEGALHPASVGPIYRAMIQRAFDRGALADLTADDLARLLKGISAHSTRVGLNQDLFASGEDLAGIMDALRWKSPRMPLAYNRNLAAEQGAAGRLMAKIG
;
A
#
# COMPACT_ATOMS: atom_id res chain seq x y z
N ARG A 1 -6.20 28.22 -1.48
CA ARG A 1 -6.02 26.86 -2.07
C ARG A 1 -6.48 26.98 -3.51
N VAL A 2 -5.63 26.64 -4.48
CA VAL A 2 -6.06 26.57 -5.90
C VAL A 2 -6.60 25.17 -6.12
N GLU A 3 -7.81 25.08 -6.66
CA GLU A 3 -8.47 23.82 -7.00
C GLU A 3 -8.47 23.67 -8.52
N TYR A 4 -8.10 22.49 -9.00
CA TYR A 4 -8.04 22.18 -10.42
C TYR A 4 -9.00 21.02 -10.67
N ASP A 5 -10.01 21.26 -11.50
CA ASP A 5 -10.95 20.24 -11.93
C ASP A 5 -10.61 19.79 -13.35
N VAL A 6 -10.77 18.49 -13.60
CA VAL A 6 -10.60 17.89 -14.93
C VAL A 6 -11.84 17.06 -15.23
N GLY A 7 -12.51 17.40 -16.33
CA GLY A 7 -13.76 16.77 -16.76
C GLY A 7 -15.00 17.44 -16.17
N GLU A 8 -16.17 16.91 -16.54
CA GLU A 8 -17.49 17.48 -16.18
C GLU A 8 -18.10 16.85 -14.92
N GLY A 9 -17.44 15.87 -14.31
CA GLY A 9 -17.95 15.14 -13.17
C GLY A 9 -16.92 14.26 -12.48
N ALA A 10 -17.35 13.57 -11.42
CA ALA A 10 -16.48 12.69 -10.65
C ALA A 10 -15.93 11.53 -11.51
N LEU A 11 -14.68 11.15 -11.26
CA LEU A 11 -14.07 9.99 -11.90
C LEU A 11 -14.86 8.71 -11.57
N HIS A 12 -15.11 7.90 -12.59
CA HIS A 12 -15.71 6.59 -12.37
C HIS A 12 -14.78 5.70 -11.52
N PRO A 13 -15.25 5.08 -10.41
CA PRO A 13 -14.38 4.32 -9.50
C PRO A 13 -13.56 3.20 -10.18
N ALA A 14 -14.12 2.56 -11.21
CA ALA A 14 -13.41 1.51 -11.96
C ALA A 14 -12.19 2.03 -12.73
N SER A 15 -12.07 3.34 -12.95
CA SER A 15 -10.93 3.96 -13.65
C SER A 15 -9.69 4.10 -12.78
N VAL A 16 -9.81 4.02 -11.45
CA VAL A 16 -8.70 4.21 -10.51
C VAL A 16 -7.61 3.14 -10.69
N GLY A 17 -8.00 1.87 -10.81
CA GLY A 17 -7.06 0.76 -11.03
C GLY A 17 -6.23 0.92 -12.31
N PRO A 18 -6.86 1.15 -13.48
CA PRO A 18 -6.16 1.47 -14.73
C PRO A 18 -5.20 2.66 -14.61
N ILE A 19 -5.58 3.74 -13.91
CA ILE A 19 -4.70 4.90 -13.70
C ILE A 19 -3.43 4.48 -12.95
N TYR A 20 -3.57 3.74 -11.85
CA TYR A 20 -2.40 3.26 -11.10
C TYR A 20 -1.50 2.36 -11.94
N ARG A 21 -2.07 1.43 -12.72
CA ARG A 21 -1.27 0.58 -13.61
C ARG A 21 -0.51 1.39 -14.67
N ALA A 22 -1.15 2.41 -15.26
CA ALA A 22 -0.51 3.30 -16.21
C ALA A 22 0.62 4.13 -15.57
N MET A 23 0.44 4.60 -14.34
CA MET A 23 1.51 5.29 -13.59
C MET A 23 2.70 4.38 -13.32
N ILE A 24 2.46 3.14 -12.87
CA ILE A 24 3.51 2.16 -12.59
C ILE A 24 4.26 1.79 -13.87
N GLN A 25 3.55 1.55 -14.99
CA GLN A 25 4.18 1.29 -16.28
C GLN A 25 5.09 2.45 -16.71
N ARG A 26 4.62 3.69 -16.61
CA ARG A 26 5.44 4.87 -16.95
C ARG A 26 6.67 5.01 -16.06
N ALA A 27 6.58 4.64 -14.77
CA ALA A 27 7.72 4.63 -13.87
C ALA A 27 8.75 3.56 -14.29
N PHE A 28 8.28 2.37 -14.64
CA PHE A 28 9.13 1.30 -15.19
C PHE A 28 9.82 1.71 -16.48
N ASP A 29 9.08 2.27 -17.44
CA ASP A 29 9.63 2.74 -18.73
C ASP A 29 10.71 3.82 -18.57
N ARG A 30 10.68 4.55 -17.44
CA ARG A 30 11.67 5.56 -17.05
C ARG A 30 12.83 5.01 -16.21
N GLY A 31 12.88 3.69 -15.99
CA GLY A 31 13.93 3.05 -15.20
C GLY A 31 13.83 3.26 -13.68
N ALA A 32 12.70 3.76 -13.16
CA ALA A 32 12.52 3.99 -11.74
C ALA A 32 12.31 2.70 -10.91
N LEU A 33 12.07 1.57 -11.59
CA LEU A 33 11.84 0.25 -11.02
C LEU A 33 12.83 -0.76 -11.63
N ALA A 34 14.12 -0.44 -11.54
CA ALA A 34 15.20 -1.16 -12.22
C ALA A 34 15.44 -2.60 -11.70
N ASP A 35 14.89 -2.93 -10.54
CA ASP A 35 14.91 -4.26 -9.92
C ASP A 35 13.87 -5.21 -10.52
N LEU A 36 12.90 -4.71 -11.28
CA LEU A 36 11.87 -5.53 -11.92
C LEU A 36 12.27 -5.90 -13.35
N THR A 37 11.99 -7.13 -13.75
CA THR A 37 11.95 -7.50 -15.17
C THR A 37 10.60 -7.10 -15.79
N ALA A 38 10.51 -7.12 -17.12
CA ALA A 38 9.23 -6.91 -17.80
C ALA A 38 8.17 -7.96 -17.41
N ASP A 39 8.60 -9.20 -17.18
CA ASP A 39 7.71 -10.29 -16.74
C ASP A 39 7.25 -10.08 -15.29
N ASP A 40 8.13 -9.62 -14.41
CA ASP A 40 7.78 -9.24 -13.05
C ASP A 40 6.74 -8.11 -13.02
N LEU A 41 6.95 -7.08 -13.84
CA LEU A 41 6.01 -5.98 -13.98
C LEU A 41 4.64 -6.48 -14.47
N ALA A 42 4.61 -7.29 -15.54
CA ALA A 42 3.37 -7.82 -16.09
C ALA A 42 2.58 -8.65 -15.07
N ARG A 43 3.28 -9.44 -14.24
CA ARG A 43 2.69 -10.18 -13.13
C ARG A 43 2.18 -9.25 -12.04
N LEU A 44 2.96 -8.24 -11.65
CA LEU A 44 2.61 -7.27 -10.61
C LEU A 44 1.34 -6.48 -10.98
N LEU A 45 1.26 -5.96 -12.21
CA LEU A 45 0.15 -5.12 -12.67
C LEU A 45 -1.21 -5.85 -12.63
N LYS A 46 -1.24 -7.17 -12.77
CA LYS A 46 -2.47 -7.99 -12.63
C LYS A 46 -3.05 -7.91 -11.22
N GLY A 47 -2.21 -7.74 -10.19
CA GLY A 47 -2.63 -7.64 -8.79
C GLY A 47 -2.95 -6.21 -8.32
N ILE A 48 -2.58 -5.18 -9.09
CA ILE A 48 -2.80 -3.78 -8.71
C ILE A 48 -4.29 -3.43 -8.80
N SER A 49 -4.78 -2.75 -7.76
CA SER A 49 -6.17 -2.29 -7.67
C SER A 49 -6.27 -0.97 -6.90
N ALA A 50 -7.46 -0.38 -6.85
CA ALA A 50 -7.74 0.78 -6.01
C ALA A 50 -7.51 0.49 -4.50
N HIS A 51 -7.57 -0.78 -4.09
CA HIS A 51 -7.36 -1.20 -2.69
C HIS A 51 -5.87 -1.23 -2.30
N SER A 52 -4.95 -1.24 -3.27
CA SER A 52 -3.51 -1.35 -3.03
C SER A 52 -2.97 -0.23 -2.15
N THR A 53 -3.42 1.01 -2.35
CA THR A 53 -2.98 2.17 -1.52
C THR A 53 -3.42 2.06 -0.07
N ARG A 54 -4.60 1.49 0.18
CA ARG A 54 -5.11 1.23 1.53
C ARG A 54 -4.29 0.16 2.25
N VAL A 55 -3.87 -0.88 1.53
CA VAL A 55 -2.99 -1.92 2.08
C VAL A 55 -1.60 -1.35 2.38
N GLY A 56 -1.03 -0.57 1.45
CA GLY A 56 0.27 0.07 1.63
C GLY A 56 0.30 1.01 2.85
N LEU A 57 -0.66 1.95 2.94
CA LEU A 57 -0.74 2.85 4.10
C LEU A 57 -0.93 2.09 5.42
N ASN A 58 -1.71 1.01 5.42
CA ASN A 58 -1.82 0.14 6.59
C ASN A 58 -0.46 -0.47 6.97
N GLN A 59 0.35 -0.90 6.00
CA GLN A 59 1.68 -1.44 6.26
C GLN A 59 2.66 -0.38 6.75
N ASP A 60 2.62 0.82 6.16
CA ASP A 60 3.46 1.96 6.55
C ASP A 60 3.21 2.39 8.00
N LEU A 61 1.94 2.47 8.42
CA LEU A 61 1.59 2.82 9.81
C LEU A 61 2.04 1.74 10.81
N PHE A 62 1.97 0.47 10.44
CA PHE A 62 2.53 -0.60 11.28
C PHE A 62 4.05 -0.49 11.37
N ALA A 63 4.73 -0.21 10.26
CA ALA A 63 6.18 -0.05 10.22
C ALA A 63 6.65 1.19 11.00
N SER A 64 5.85 2.26 11.06
CA SER A 64 6.14 3.44 11.88
C SER A 64 5.88 3.21 13.38
N GLY A 65 5.31 2.06 13.77
CA GLY A 65 5.09 1.68 15.16
C GLY A 65 3.75 2.13 15.73
N GLU A 66 2.80 2.58 14.90
CA GLU A 66 1.44 2.91 15.35
C GLU A 66 0.73 1.70 15.93
N ASP A 67 -0.13 1.94 16.92
CA ASP A 67 -0.89 0.87 17.54
C ASP A 67 -2.07 0.44 16.67
N LEU A 68 -2.50 -0.81 16.83
CA LEU A 68 -3.57 -1.39 16.02
C LEU A 68 -4.90 -0.62 16.13
N ALA A 69 -5.23 -0.06 17.31
CA ALA A 69 -6.47 0.69 17.48
C ALA A 69 -6.41 2.03 16.74
N GLY A 70 -5.29 2.75 16.81
CA GLY A 70 -5.04 3.97 16.04
C GLY A 70 -5.12 3.73 14.53
N ILE A 71 -4.51 2.63 14.05
CA ILE A 71 -4.59 2.25 12.63
C ILE A 71 -6.01 1.88 12.22
N MET A 72 -6.75 1.16 13.08
CA MET A 72 -8.13 0.82 12.81
C MET A 72 -9.03 2.06 12.76
N ASP A 73 -8.81 3.05 13.61
CA ASP A 73 -9.54 4.31 13.60
C ASP A 73 -9.23 5.13 12.34
N ALA A 74 -7.94 5.42 12.09
CA ALA A 74 -7.48 6.22 10.96
C ALA A 74 -7.93 5.64 9.61
N LEU A 75 -7.86 4.31 9.47
CA LEU A 75 -8.26 3.63 8.24
C LEU A 75 -9.71 3.14 8.29
N ARG A 76 -10.47 3.31 9.37
CA ARG A 76 -11.86 2.82 9.51
C ARG A 76 -12.00 1.31 9.30
N TRP A 77 -11.05 0.52 9.79
CA TRP A 77 -11.20 -0.94 9.84
C TRP A 77 -12.19 -1.33 10.93
N LYS A 78 -13.25 -2.06 10.56
CA LYS A 78 -14.25 -2.54 11.53
C LYS A 78 -13.78 -3.73 12.39
N SER A 79 -12.71 -4.40 11.98
CA SER A 79 -12.20 -5.60 12.63
C SER A 79 -10.68 -5.66 12.49
N PRO A 80 -9.96 -6.18 13.50
CA PRO A 80 -8.51 -6.32 13.46
C PRO A 80 -8.03 -7.38 12.46
N ARG A 81 -8.93 -8.26 11.99
CA ARG A 81 -8.56 -9.41 11.15
C ARG A 81 -7.82 -9.02 9.87
N MET A 82 -8.36 -8.06 9.10
CA MET A 82 -7.77 -7.63 7.83
C MET A 82 -6.47 -6.82 7.99
N PRO A 83 -6.39 -5.78 8.85
CA PRO A 83 -5.15 -5.03 9.03
C PRO A 83 -4.01 -5.93 9.53
N LEU A 84 -4.29 -6.91 10.40
CA LEU A 84 -3.28 -7.89 10.82
C LEU A 84 -2.89 -8.85 9.69
N ALA A 85 -3.84 -9.28 8.85
CA ALA A 85 -3.57 -10.18 7.74
C ALA A 85 -2.59 -9.57 6.72
N TYR A 86 -2.72 -8.28 6.42
CA TYR A 86 -1.82 -7.58 5.49
C TYR A 86 -0.39 -7.38 6.02
N ASN A 87 -0.20 -7.52 7.33
CA ASN A 87 1.08 -7.30 8.00
C ASN A 87 1.78 -8.57 8.46
N ARG A 88 1.22 -9.77 8.21
CA ARG A 88 1.82 -11.03 8.71
C ARG A 88 3.27 -11.21 8.28
N ASN A 89 3.64 -10.74 7.09
CA ASN A 89 5.00 -10.86 6.58
C ASN A 89 5.93 -9.73 7.09
N LEU A 90 5.38 -8.57 7.47
CA LEU A 90 6.14 -7.46 8.09
C LEU A 90 6.34 -7.67 9.60
N ALA A 91 5.45 -8.43 10.24
CA ALA A 91 5.46 -8.68 11.67
C ALA A 91 6.65 -9.53 12.16
N ALA A 92 7.39 -10.21 11.26
CA ALA A 92 8.54 -11.02 11.63
C ALA A 92 9.69 -10.16 12.20
N GLU A 93 9.91 -8.97 11.64
CA GLU A 93 11.00 -8.06 12.07
C GLU A 93 10.49 -6.96 13.01
N GLN A 94 9.27 -6.46 12.78
CA GLN A 94 8.72 -5.30 13.51
C GLN A 94 7.64 -5.66 14.53
N GLY A 95 7.34 -6.96 14.71
CA GLY A 95 6.40 -7.42 15.74
C GLY A 95 6.93 -7.22 17.17
N ALA A 96 6.07 -7.41 18.17
CA ALA A 96 6.48 -7.25 19.57
C ALA A 96 7.70 -8.10 19.95
N ALA A 97 7.78 -9.33 19.42
CA ALA A 97 8.94 -10.22 19.59
C ALA A 97 10.18 -9.70 18.85
N GLY A 98 10.06 -9.27 17.59
CA GLY A 98 11.18 -8.70 16.82
C GLY A 98 11.76 -7.43 17.46
N ARG A 99 10.89 -6.53 17.93
CA ARG A 99 11.29 -5.33 18.68
C ARG A 99 11.93 -5.65 20.04
N LEU A 100 11.48 -6.72 20.70
CA LEU A 100 12.14 -7.19 21.93
C LEU A 100 13.52 -7.75 21.62
N MET A 101 13.66 -8.59 20.59
CA MET A 101 14.93 -9.15 20.14
C MET A 101 15.94 -8.05 19.78
N ALA A 102 15.51 -7.00 19.08
CA ALA A 102 16.35 -5.84 18.74
C ALA A 102 16.78 -5.00 19.96
N LYS A 103 16.09 -5.11 21.11
CA LYS A 103 16.45 -4.42 22.35
C LYS A 103 17.36 -5.25 23.27
N ILE A 104 17.37 -6.57 23.12
CA ILE A 104 18.09 -7.50 23.99
C ILE A 104 19.32 -8.15 23.34
N GLY A 105 19.43 -8.06 22.01
CA GLY A 105 20.64 -8.46 21.25
C GLY A 105 21.53 -7.25 20.99
#